data_AF-A0A3N7E5C9-F1
#
_entry.id   AF-A0A3N7E5C9-F1
#
_cell.length_a   1.000
_cell.length_b   1.000
_cell.length_c   1.000
_cell.angle_alpha   90.00
_cell.angle_beta   90.00
_cell.angle_gamma   90.00
#
_symmetry.space_group_name_H-M   'P 1'
#
loop_
_entity.id
_entity.type
_entity.pdbx_description
1 polymer ?
#
loop_
_entity_poly.entity_id
_entity_poly.type
_entity_poly.pdbx_seq_one_letter_code
_entity_poly.pdbx_strand_id
1 'polypeptide(L)'
;MDKFQSLILGNTDLPTYAAYFVFALIGAIISLYIKSQKRDKLSENTPYNFSLRFLFQDNLLRIVVGILLAFLAFRFGTEFVGSEVTVLSAVFIGGTTDRLAGLFQNIQDNARK
;
A
#
# COMPACT_ATOMS: atom_id res chain seq x y z
N MET A 1 27.22 -4.84 -3.57
CA MET A 1 26.01 -4.18 -4.09
C MET A 1 26.46 -3.19 -5.14
N ASP A 2 25.85 -3.18 -6.33
CA ASP A 2 26.24 -2.24 -7.38
C ASP A 2 25.84 -0.81 -7.00
N LYS A 3 26.58 0.21 -7.47
CA LYS A 3 26.28 1.63 -7.20
C LYS A 3 24.83 2.01 -7.55
N PHE A 4 24.28 1.37 -8.58
CA PHE A 4 22.88 1.52 -8.97
C PHE A 4 21.92 1.04 -7.87
N GLN A 5 22.16 -0.15 -7.30
CA GLN A 5 21.32 -0.73 -6.27
C GLN A 5 21.34 0.09 -4.98
N SER A 6 22.50 0.61 -4.57
CA SER A 6 22.61 1.46 -3.38
C SER A 6 21.87 2.79 -3.51
N LEU A 7 21.75 3.34 -4.73
CA LEU A 7 20.97 4.55 -4.95
C LEU A 7 19.46 4.28 -4.79
N ILE A 8 19.00 3.14 -5.29
CA ILE A 8 17.58 2.75 -5.27
C ILE A 8 17.13 2.27 -3.90
N LEU A 9 17.93 1.44 -3.22
CA LEU A 9 17.56 0.79 -1.96
C LEU A 9 18.11 1.51 -0.72
N GLY A 10 19.05 2.45 -0.90
CA GLY A 10 19.75 3.10 0.19
C GLY A 10 20.69 2.12 0.89
N ASN A 11 20.68 2.16 2.22
CA ASN A 11 21.48 1.28 3.08
C ASN A 11 20.82 -0.07 3.35
N THR A 12 19.64 -0.34 2.80
CA THR A 12 18.89 -1.58 3.01
C THR A 12 19.20 -2.59 1.91
N ASP A 13 19.45 -3.85 2.27
CA ASP A 13 19.64 -4.93 1.32
C ASP A 13 18.31 -5.41 0.70
N LEU A 14 18.41 -6.03 -0.48
CA LEU A 14 17.24 -6.47 -1.24
C LEU A 14 16.36 -7.50 -0.48
N PRO A 15 16.92 -8.54 0.19
CA PRO A 15 16.12 -9.43 1.04
C PRO A 15 15.32 -8.71 2.12
N THR A 16 15.94 -7.78 2.85
CA THR A 16 15.25 -6.98 3.87
C THR A 16 14.12 -6.13 3.28
N TYR A 17 14.37 -5.53 2.10
CA TYR A 17 13.36 -4.76 1.38
C TYR A 17 12.14 -5.61 0.97
N ALA A 18 12.39 -6.83 0.47
CA ALA A 18 11.34 -7.78 0.14
C ALA A 18 10.52 -8.20 1.37
N ALA A 19 11.19 -8.43 2.51
CA ALA A 19 10.52 -8.72 3.77
C ALA A 19 9.62 -7.55 4.20
N TYR A 20 10.09 -6.30 4.12
CA TYR A 20 9.26 -5.14 4.43
C TYR A 20 7.99 -5.07 3.58
N PHE A 21 8.07 -5.37 2.28
CA PHE A 21 6.88 -5.42 1.43
C PHE A 21 5.88 -6.50 1.84
N VAL A 22 6.35 -7.68 2.26
CA VAL A 22 5.46 -8.73 2.78
C VAL A 22 4.71 -8.23 4.02
N PHE A 23 5.39 -7.57 4.95
CA PHE A 23 4.75 -7.00 6.14
C PHE A 23 3.86 -5.79 5.83
N ALA A 24 4.23 -4.97 4.84
CA ALA A 24 3.40 -3.89 4.33
C ALA A 24 2.09 -4.44 3.77
N LEU A 25 2.15 -5.55 3.03
CA LEU A 25 0.97 -6.19 2.46
C LEU A 25 0.00 -6.63 3.57
N ILE A 26 0.52 -7.16 4.68
CA ILE A 26 -0.31 -7.48 5.86
C ILE A 26 -1.03 -6.23 6.37
N GLY A 27 -0.30 -5.11 6.54
CA GLY A 27 -0.89 -3.83 6.95
C GLY A 27 -1.95 -3.31 5.99
N ALA A 28 -1.69 -3.41 4.68
CA ALA A 28 -2.63 -3.01 3.62
C ALA A 28 -3.90 -3.89 3.64
N ILE A 29 -3.77 -5.21 3.81
CA ILE A 29 -4.90 -6.14 3.93
C ILE A 29 -5.75 -5.80 5.16
N ILE A 30 -5.13 -5.53 6.31
CA ILE A 30 -5.84 -5.11 7.53
C ILE A 30 -6.61 -3.82 7.27
N SER A 31 -5.98 -2.83 6.63
CA SER A 31 -6.62 -1.57 6.27
C SER A 31 -7.80 -1.77 5.31
N LEU A 32 -7.64 -2.62 4.28
CA LEU A 32 -8.68 -2.98 3.33
C LEU A 32 -9.87 -3.66 4.02
N TYR A 33 -9.60 -4.59 4.94
CA TYR A 33 -10.61 -5.28 5.74
C TYR A 33 -11.40 -4.32 6.63
N ILE A 34 -10.71 -3.40 7.33
CA ILE A 34 -11.37 -2.37 8.15
C ILE A 34 -12.27 -1.49 7.27
N LYS A 35 -11.85 -1.16 6.04
CA LYS A 35 -12.66 -0.38 5.09
C LYS A 35 -13.86 -1.19 4.58
N SER A 36 -13.70 -2.48 4.28
CA SER A 36 -14.80 -3.31 3.77
C SER A 36 -15.92 -3.49 4.79
N GLN A 37 -15.61 -3.53 6.09
CA GLN A 37 -16.62 -3.58 7.16
C GLN A 37 -17.50 -2.33 7.22
N LYS A 38 -17.03 -1.21 6.64
CA LYS A 38 -17.76 0.07 6.60
C LYS A 38 -18.51 0.29 5.28
N ARG A 39 -18.47 -0.65 4.32
CA ARG A 39 -19.18 -0.53 3.05
C ARG A 39 -20.67 -0.76 3.24
N ASP A 40 -21.47 0.03 2.52
CA ASP A 40 -22.92 -0.18 2.43
C ASP A 40 -23.21 -1.45 1.62
N LYS A 41 -23.86 -2.42 2.26
CA LYS A 41 -24.21 -3.72 1.67
C LYS A 41 -25.35 -3.64 0.67
N LEU A 42 -26.09 -2.53 0.65
CA LEU A 42 -27.29 -2.34 -0.20
C LEU A 42 -27.00 -1.56 -1.48
N SER A 43 -25.75 -1.19 -1.75
CA SER A 43 -25.38 -0.47 -2.97
C SER A 43 -25.38 -1.37 -4.21
N GLU A 44 -26.08 -0.96 -5.27
CA GLU A 44 -26.14 -1.65 -6.58
C GLU A 44 -24.76 -1.87 -7.24
N ASN A 45 -23.76 -1.07 -6.86
CA ASN A 45 -22.40 -1.17 -7.39
C ASN A 45 -21.50 -2.18 -6.65
N THR A 46 -22.02 -2.88 -5.64
CA THR A 46 -21.26 -3.89 -4.89
C THR A 46 -21.70 -5.29 -5.32
N PRO A 47 -20.81 -6.17 -5.82
CA PRO A 47 -21.20 -7.49 -6.25
C PRO A 47 -21.71 -8.32 -5.05
N TYR A 48 -22.83 -9.02 -5.26
CA TYR A 48 -23.44 -9.89 -4.25
C TYR A 48 -22.50 -11.04 -3.81
N ASN A 49 -21.60 -11.48 -4.69
CA ASN A 49 -20.60 -12.51 -4.43
C ASN A 49 -19.18 -11.93 -4.54
N PHE A 50 -18.27 -12.34 -3.65
CA PHE A 50 -16.88 -11.93 -3.69
C PHE A 50 -16.22 -12.37 -5.00
N SER A 51 -15.57 -11.43 -5.70
CA SER A 51 -14.82 -11.69 -6.92
C SER A 51 -13.43 -11.07 -6.81
N LEU A 52 -12.39 -11.92 -6.83
CA LEU A 52 -10.99 -11.47 -6.84
C LEU A 52 -10.71 -10.56 -8.03
N ARG A 53 -11.24 -10.91 -9.21
CA ARG A 53 -11.09 -10.09 -10.42
C ARG A 53 -11.67 -8.69 -10.25
N PHE A 54 -12.87 -8.60 -9.66
CA PHE A 54 -13.49 -7.31 -9.37
C PHE A 54 -12.65 -6.52 -8.35
N LEU A 55 -12.17 -7.17 -7.29
CA LEU A 55 -11.33 -6.53 -6.28
C LEU A 55 -10.07 -5.89 -6.89
N PHE A 56 -9.36 -6.64 -7.74
CA PHE A 56 -8.14 -6.14 -8.39
C PHE A 56 -8.42 -5.06 -9.42
N GLN A 57 -9.46 -5.20 -10.25
CA GLN A 57 -9.80 -4.19 -11.25
C GLN A 57 -10.29 -2.88 -10.61
N ASP A 58 -11.18 -3.00 -9.62
CA ASP A 58 -11.73 -1.87 -8.87
C ASP A 58 -10.65 -1.14 -8.06
N ASN A 59 -9.62 -1.84 -7.58
CA ASN A 59 -8.59 -1.25 -6.72
C ASN A 59 -7.22 -1.14 -7.39
N LEU A 60 -7.13 -1.28 -8.73
CA LEU A 60 -5.84 -1.33 -9.43
C LEU A 60 -5.01 -0.06 -9.18
N LEU A 61 -5.63 1.12 -9.30
CA LEU A 61 -4.95 2.40 -9.02
C LEU A 61 -4.44 2.43 -7.57
N ARG A 62 -5.29 2.03 -6.62
CA ARG A 62 -4.93 2.02 -5.19
C ARG A 62 -3.79 1.05 -4.90
N ILE A 63 -3.75 -0.10 -5.56
CA ILE A 63 -2.65 -1.06 -5.41
C ILE A 63 -1.35 -0.46 -5.95
N VAL A 64 -1.37 0.08 -7.17
CA VAL A 64 -0.18 0.68 -7.81
C VAL A 64 0.34 1.86 -6.98
N VAL A 65 -0.54 2.80 -6.63
CA VAL A 65 -0.17 3.96 -5.80
C VAL A 65 0.31 3.52 -4.42
N GLY A 66 -0.35 2.53 -3.81
CA GLY A 66 0.05 1.99 -2.51
C GLY A 66 1.46 1.39 -2.52
N ILE A 67 1.79 0.61 -3.55
CA ILE A 67 3.14 0.04 -3.72
C ILE A 67 4.19 1.16 -3.89
N LEU A 68 3.91 2.16 -4.71
CA LEU A 68 4.83 3.30 -4.90
C LEU A 68 5.02 4.09 -3.61
N LEU A 69 3.95 4.35 -2.85
CA LEU A 69 4.04 5.04 -1.57
C LEU A 69 4.80 4.22 -0.52
N ALA A 70 4.58 2.90 -0.46
CA ALA A 70 5.32 2.02 0.43
C ALA A 70 6.81 1.97 0.08
N PHE A 71 7.14 1.90 -1.21
CA PHE A 71 8.53 2.01 -1.70
C PHE A 71 9.19 3.31 -1.23
N LEU A 72 8.54 4.46 -1.45
CA LEU A 72 9.07 5.75 -1.00
C LEU A 72 9.23 5.80 0.52
N ALA A 73 8.26 5.27 1.28
CA ALA A 73 8.33 5.21 2.73
C ALA A 73 9.48 4.32 3.23
N PHE A 74 9.79 3.22 2.58
CA PHE A 74 10.95 2.38 2.96
C PHE A 74 12.27 3.03 2.56
N ARG A 75 12.32 3.64 1.37
CA ARG A 75 13.54 4.28 0.87
C ARG A 75 13.93 5.51 1.66
N PHE A 76 12.97 6.36 1.98
CA PHE A 76 13.19 7.62 2.66
C PHE A 76 12.86 7.57 4.15
N GLY A 77 12.27 6.47 4.65
CA GLY A 77 11.90 6.34 6.05
C GLY A 77 13.09 6.46 6.99
N THR A 78 14.24 5.92 6.61
CA THR A 78 15.49 6.07 7.36
C THR A 78 15.99 7.51 7.39
N GLU A 79 15.84 8.25 6.30
CA GLU A 79 16.24 9.66 6.18
C GLU A 79 15.30 10.59 6.96
N PHE A 80 13.99 10.32 6.94
CA PHE A 80 12.98 11.14 7.64
C PHE A 80 12.91 10.87 9.14
N VAL A 81 13.02 9.61 9.57
CA VAL A 81 12.86 9.20 10.97
C VAL A 81 14.20 9.19 11.71
N GLY A 82 15.32 9.11 10.98
CA GLY A 82 16.66 9.00 11.57
C GLY A 82 16.94 7.63 12.20
N SER A 83 16.04 6.66 12.03
CA SER A 83 16.17 5.28 12.50
C SER A 83 15.88 4.29 11.38
N GLU A 84 16.42 3.08 11.49
CA GLU A 84 16.10 2.01 10.56
C GLU A 84 14.61 1.67 10.55
N VAL A 85 14.10 1.32 9.37
CA VAL A 85 12.74 0.80 9.22
C VAL A 85 12.68 -0.55 9.93
N THR A 86 11.80 -0.70 10.90
CA THR A 86 11.56 -1.98 11.57
C THR A 86 10.44 -2.74 10.85
N VAL A 87 10.40 -4.07 11.03
CA VAL A 87 9.29 -4.90 10.54
C VAL A 87 7.92 -4.38 11.03
N LEU A 88 7.84 -3.94 12.29
CA LEU A 88 6.63 -3.34 12.83
C LEU A 88 6.25 -2.05 12.10
N SER A 89 7.21 -1.16 11.85
CA SER A 89 6.96 0.05 11.07
C SER A 89 6.52 -0.26 9.64
N ALA A 90 7.00 -1.37 9.04
CA ALA A 90 6.57 -1.78 7.71
C ALA A 90 5.08 -2.14 7.65
N VAL A 91 4.54 -2.78 8.70
CA VAL A 91 3.09 -3.02 8.81
C VAL A 91 2.30 -1.71 8.86
N PHE A 92 2.74 -0.75 9.67
CA PHE A 92 2.08 0.56 9.75
C PHE A 92 2.19 1.35 8.45
N ILE A 93 3.36 1.31 7.79
CA ILE A 93 3.56 1.90 6.46
C ILE A 93 2.58 1.29 5.46
N GLY A 94 2.44 -0.04 5.42
CA GLY A 94 1.48 -0.70 4.55
C GLY A 94 0.03 -0.25 4.75
N GLY A 95 -0.42 -0.17 6.01
CA GLY A 95 -1.78 0.29 6.31
C GLY A 95 -2.01 1.78 6.00
N THR A 96 -1.02 2.63 6.25
CA THR A 96 -1.13 4.08 6.00
C THR A 96 -1.08 4.40 4.50
N THR A 97 -0.15 3.78 3.77
CA THR A 97 -0.01 3.96 2.31
C THR A 97 -1.23 3.44 1.55
N ASP A 98 -1.84 2.34 1.98
CA ASP A 98 -3.11 1.85 1.44
C ASP A 98 -4.27 2.84 1.63
N ARG A 99 -4.35 3.50 2.80
CA ARG A 99 -5.35 4.55 3.05
C ARG A 99 -5.13 5.77 2.17
N LEU A 100 -3.89 6.22 2.05
CA LEU A 100 -3.52 7.35 1.18
C LEU A 100 -3.86 7.03 -0.28
N ALA A 101 -3.49 5.85 -0.76
CA ALA A 101 -3.81 5.39 -2.11
C ALA A 101 -5.33 5.33 -2.36
N GLY A 102 -6.12 4.97 -1.33
CA GLY A 102 -7.58 5.04 -1.38
C GLY A 102 -8.14 6.46 -1.53
N LEU A 103 -7.44 7.49 -1.03
CA LEU A 103 -7.82 8.89 -1.26
C LEU A 103 -7.59 9.31 -2.70
N PHE A 104 -6.45 8.92 -3.29
CA PHE A 104 -6.16 9.19 -4.71
C PHE A 104 -7.21 8.54 -5.63
N GLN A 105 -7.62 7.31 -5.32
CA GLN A 105 -8.70 6.64 -6.04
C GLN A 105 -10.01 7.43 -5.94
N ASN A 106 -10.42 7.87 -4.75
CA ASN A 106 -11.64 8.66 -4.58
C ASN A 106 -11.59 9.99 -5.36
N ILE A 107 -10.43 10.65 -5.43
CA ILE A 107 -10.25 11.88 -6.22
C ILE A 107 -10.44 11.58 -7.71
N GLN A 108 -9.84 10.48 -8.21
CA GLN A 108 -10.01 10.07 -9.61
C GLN A 108 -11.48 9.75 -9.92
N ASP A 109 -12.18 9.04 -9.04
CA ASP A 109 -13.58 8.67 -9.24
C ASP A 109 -14.48 9.91 -9.25
N ASN A 110 -14.20 10.90 -8.42
CA ASN A 110 -14.92 12.18 -8.42
C ASN A 110 -14.63 13.03 -9.67
N ALA A 111 -13.42 12.96 -10.23
CA ALA A 111 -13.07 13.67 -11.47
C ALA A 111 -13.71 13.08 -12.73
N ARG A 112 -14.25 11.85 -12.65
CA ARG A 112 -14.94 11.15 -13.75
C ARG A 112 -16.47 11.33 -13.73
N LYS A 113 -17.02 11.91 -12.67
CA LYS A 113 -18.44 12.27 -12.55
C LYS A 113 -18.68 13.66 -13.14
#